data_AF-Q9HLS4-F1
#
_entry.id   AF-Q9HLS4-F1
#
_cell.length_a   1.000
_cell.length_b   1.000
_cell.length_c   1.000
_cell.angle_alpha   90.00
_cell.angle_beta   90.00
_cell.angle_gamma   90.00
#
_symmetry.space_group_name_H-M   'P 1'
#
loop_
_entity.id
_entity.type
_entity.pdbx_description
1 polymer ?
#
loop_
_entity_poly.entity_id
_entity_poly.type
_entity_poly.pdbx_seq_one_letter_code
_entity_poly.pdbx_strand_id
1 'polypeptide(L)'
;MILIIIASITIYGGIWPPASVVESESMQHSSEWQFGVINTGDIVLLKKVNDPVKNIITYVVGREIDYRTYGEYGQVILYNAPDGEVIIHRAMFYLSWNNGTPVISGYHNQSWMKVTDNYVIIYNCSYNGRNLYVNLQNLRGQDGFITVGDHNLATSPFFIAKYDAYVAADQNIFGYPPVKPDKVVAVAYGQIPWLGLIKLNIMRIYGEWPYYNEVPRYAYDYLFATLFVIFVIPYISYYSYKKIKR
;
A
#
# COMPACT_ATOMS: atom_id res chain seq x y z
N MET A 1 -20.48 -3.32 -21.44
CA MET A 1 -20.50 -3.27 -19.95
C MET A 1 -19.10 -3.06 -19.37
N ILE A 2 -18.14 -3.96 -19.59
CA ILE A 2 -16.77 -3.84 -19.02
C ILE A 2 -16.07 -2.53 -19.42
N LEU A 3 -16.10 -2.16 -20.70
CA LEU A 3 -15.50 -0.90 -21.17
C LEU A 3 -16.08 0.35 -20.49
N ILE A 4 -17.38 0.33 -20.18
CA ILE A 4 -18.06 1.45 -19.48
C ILE A 4 -17.60 1.51 -18.03
N ILE A 5 -17.48 0.34 -17.37
CA ILE A 5 -16.96 0.27 -16.00
C ILE A 5 -15.52 0.77 -15.96
N ILE A 6 -14.65 0.30 -16.85
CA ILE A 6 -13.26 0.74 -16.94
C ILE A 6 -13.19 2.25 -17.19
N ALA A 7 -13.92 2.75 -18.19
CA ALA A 7 -13.98 4.18 -18.47
C ALA A 7 -14.47 4.99 -17.26
N SER A 8 -15.47 4.50 -16.53
CA SER A 8 -15.99 5.17 -15.34
C SER A 8 -14.93 5.24 -14.23
N ILE A 9 -14.23 4.14 -13.97
CA ILE A 9 -13.15 4.08 -12.97
C ILE A 9 -11.99 4.99 -13.41
N THR A 10 -11.63 5.00 -14.69
CA THR A 10 -10.58 5.89 -15.23
C THR A 10 -10.95 7.36 -15.11
N ILE A 11 -12.19 7.74 -15.44
CA ILE A 11 -12.68 9.12 -15.29
C ILE A 11 -12.66 9.53 -13.82
N TYR A 12 -13.14 8.67 -12.91
CA TYR A 12 -13.15 8.96 -11.48
C TYR A 12 -11.74 9.04 -10.87
N GLY A 13 -10.85 8.14 -11.27
CA GLY A 13 -9.47 8.08 -10.79
C GLY A 13 -8.56 9.13 -11.43
N GLY A 14 -8.88 9.62 -12.63
CA GLY A 14 -8.06 10.58 -13.38
C GLY A 14 -6.69 10.03 -13.80
N ILE A 15 -6.54 8.71 -13.88
CA ILE A 15 -5.28 8.02 -14.21
C ILE A 15 -5.52 6.78 -15.08
N TRP A 16 -4.58 6.51 -15.99
CA TRP A 16 -4.51 5.29 -16.78
C TRP A 16 -3.11 4.65 -16.63
N PRO A 17 -3.01 3.33 -16.35
CA PRO A 17 -4.11 2.42 -16.02
C PRO A 17 -4.82 2.81 -14.70
N PRO A 18 -6.13 2.54 -14.55
CA PRO A 18 -6.90 2.97 -13.39
C PRO A 18 -6.68 2.10 -12.15
N ALA A 19 -5.91 1.02 -12.28
CA ALA A 19 -5.67 0.04 -11.24
C ALA A 19 -4.28 -0.56 -11.39
N SER A 20 -3.73 -1.06 -10.28
CA SER A 20 -2.48 -1.85 -10.24
C SER A 20 -2.71 -3.19 -9.55
N VAL A 21 -1.91 -4.20 -9.90
CA VAL A 21 -1.94 -5.51 -9.23
C VAL A 21 -0.87 -5.54 -8.15
N VAL A 22 -1.21 -6.06 -6.97
CA VAL A 22 -0.27 -6.19 -5.86
C VAL A 22 0.55 -7.45 -6.06
N GLU A 23 1.86 -7.29 -6.24
CA GLU A 23 2.73 -8.40 -6.63
C GLU A 23 3.46 -9.05 -5.44
N SER A 24 3.56 -8.37 -4.29
CA SER A 24 4.32 -8.84 -3.12
C SER A 24 3.59 -8.62 -1.80
N GLU A 25 4.09 -9.27 -0.72
CA GLU A 25 3.49 -9.21 0.60
C GLU A 25 3.76 -7.92 1.38
N SER A 26 4.45 -6.93 0.82
CA SER A 26 4.98 -5.77 1.56
C SER A 26 3.91 -4.95 2.32
N MET A 27 2.64 -5.07 1.95
CA MET A 27 1.48 -4.43 2.59
C MET A 27 0.56 -5.39 3.37
N GLN A 28 0.85 -6.70 3.40
CA GLN A 28 0.04 -7.71 4.09
C GLN A 28 0.12 -7.62 5.62
N HIS A 29 -0.99 -7.93 6.28
CA HIS A 29 -1.06 -7.95 7.75
C HIS A 29 -1.04 -9.37 8.35
N SER A 30 -1.14 -10.40 7.50
CA SER A 30 -1.17 -11.80 7.92
C SER A 30 -0.68 -12.73 6.81
N SER A 31 -0.40 -13.98 7.19
CA SER A 31 -0.19 -15.08 6.23
C SER A 31 -1.50 -15.64 5.68
N GLU A 32 -2.65 -15.24 6.23
CA GLU A 32 -3.99 -15.53 5.72
C GLU A 32 -4.57 -14.28 5.05
N TRP A 33 -5.36 -14.46 3.99
CA TRP A 33 -5.96 -13.34 3.28
C TRP A 33 -6.95 -12.59 4.17
N GLN A 34 -6.85 -11.26 4.22
CA GLN A 34 -7.70 -10.40 5.06
C GLN A 34 -8.46 -9.33 4.26
N PHE A 35 -9.76 -9.23 4.50
CA PHE A 35 -10.60 -8.19 3.89
C PHE A 35 -10.25 -6.81 4.44
N GLY A 36 -10.16 -5.82 3.55
CA GLY A 36 -9.87 -4.44 3.93
C GLY A 36 -8.40 -4.19 4.28
N VAL A 37 -7.51 -5.12 3.90
CA VAL A 37 -6.04 -4.97 3.86
C VAL A 37 -5.60 -5.21 2.42
N ILE A 38 -4.46 -4.64 2.01
CA ILE A 38 -3.85 -4.90 0.72
C ILE A 38 -3.08 -6.23 0.79
N ASN A 39 -3.53 -7.22 0.03
CA ASN A 39 -2.89 -8.54 -0.03
C ASN A 39 -2.27 -8.79 -1.40
N THR A 40 -1.25 -9.65 -1.47
CA THR A 40 -0.70 -10.15 -2.74
C THR A 40 -1.83 -10.77 -3.56
N GLY A 41 -1.93 -10.36 -4.82
CA GLY A 41 -2.98 -10.80 -5.72
C GLY A 41 -4.27 -9.96 -5.70
N ASP A 42 -4.37 -8.95 -4.84
CA ASP A 42 -5.44 -7.95 -4.95
C ASP A 42 -5.17 -7.00 -6.14
N ILE A 43 -6.25 -6.41 -6.67
CA ILE A 43 -6.16 -5.28 -7.61
C ILE A 43 -6.51 -4.01 -6.84
N VAL A 44 -5.65 -3.01 -6.86
CA VAL A 44 -5.86 -1.74 -6.15
C VAL A 44 -6.28 -0.66 -7.14
N LEU A 45 -7.34 0.07 -6.83
CA LEU A 45 -7.83 1.18 -7.65
C LEU A 45 -7.06 2.46 -7.33
N LEU A 46 -6.72 3.22 -8.37
CA LEU A 46 -5.80 4.35 -8.31
C LEU A 46 -6.49 5.69 -8.57
N LYS A 47 -6.20 6.67 -7.70
CA LYS A 47 -6.66 8.04 -7.86
C LYS A 47 -5.48 8.98 -7.96
N LYS A 48 -5.40 9.73 -9.06
CA LYS A 48 -4.41 10.78 -9.27
C LYS A 48 -4.57 11.87 -8.22
N VAL A 49 -3.45 12.41 -7.75
CA VAL A 49 -3.42 13.53 -6.81
C VAL A 49 -2.65 14.68 -7.44
N ASN A 50 -3.30 15.84 -7.63
CA ASN A 50 -2.69 16.99 -8.30
C ASN A 50 -1.70 17.75 -7.41
N ASP A 51 -1.99 17.85 -6.10
CA ASP A 51 -1.09 18.42 -5.09
C ASP A 51 -0.91 17.38 -3.96
N PRO A 52 0.06 16.46 -4.11
CA PRO A 52 0.32 15.40 -3.15
C PRO A 52 0.55 15.92 -1.72
N VAL A 53 1.32 17.00 -1.56
CA VAL A 53 1.70 17.51 -0.22
C VAL A 53 0.48 17.95 0.58
N LYS A 54 -0.49 18.58 -0.09
CA LYS A 54 -1.72 19.07 0.54
C LYS A 54 -2.81 18.01 0.69
N ASN A 55 -2.91 17.09 -0.27
CA ASN A 55 -4.10 16.22 -0.39
C ASN A 55 -3.86 14.76 0.03
N ILE A 56 -2.61 14.37 0.33
CA ILE A 56 -2.31 13.04 0.88
C ILE A 56 -2.37 13.11 2.39
N ILE A 57 -3.25 12.29 2.97
CA ILE A 57 -3.34 12.12 4.41
C ILE A 57 -2.29 11.07 4.82
N THR A 58 -1.17 11.51 5.38
CA THR A 58 -0.11 10.63 5.87
C THR A 58 -0.53 9.89 7.15
N TYR A 59 0.23 8.89 7.58
CA TYR A 59 -0.01 8.20 8.86
C TYR A 59 -0.05 9.19 10.02
N VAL A 60 0.91 10.13 10.09
CA VAL A 60 0.99 11.12 11.18
C VAL A 60 -0.27 11.98 11.23
N VAL A 61 -0.72 12.50 10.09
CA VAL A 61 -1.96 13.31 10.03
C VAL A 61 -3.19 12.43 10.28
N GLY A 62 -3.24 11.24 9.68
CA GLY A 62 -4.35 10.30 9.78
C GLY A 62 -4.60 9.83 11.20
N ARG A 63 -3.54 9.62 12.00
CA ARG A 63 -3.66 9.23 13.41
C ARG A 63 -4.28 10.31 14.28
N GLU A 64 -4.03 11.58 13.99
CA GLU A 64 -4.61 12.72 14.71
C GLU A 64 -6.12 12.87 14.43
N ILE A 65 -6.55 12.57 13.21
CA ILE A 65 -7.94 12.72 12.77
C ILE A 65 -8.72 11.39 12.72
N ASP A 66 -8.13 10.31 13.24
CA ASP A 66 -8.65 8.93 13.19
C ASP A 66 -9.03 8.45 11.76
N TYR A 67 -8.27 8.88 10.75
CA TYR A 67 -8.44 8.47 9.37
C TYR A 67 -7.57 7.25 9.05
N ARG A 68 -8.22 6.16 8.62
CA ARG A 68 -7.58 4.87 8.33
C ARG A 68 -7.89 4.40 6.91
N THR A 69 -6.90 3.78 6.28
CA THR A 69 -7.08 2.99 5.05
C THR A 69 -6.27 1.70 5.15
N TYR A 70 -6.87 0.63 4.64
CA TYR A 70 -6.22 -0.68 4.57
C TYR A 70 -5.76 -1.19 5.95
N GLY A 71 -6.61 -1.09 6.97
CA GLY A 71 -6.34 -1.51 8.35
C GLY A 71 -5.58 -0.49 9.23
N GLU A 72 -4.80 0.41 8.65
CA GLU A 72 -3.89 1.31 9.37
C GLU A 72 -4.14 2.80 9.09
N TYR A 73 -3.55 3.69 9.89
CA TYR A 73 -3.74 5.14 9.72
C TYR A 73 -3.14 5.68 8.43
N GLY A 74 -3.75 6.73 7.89
CA GLY A 74 -3.27 7.42 6.69
C GLY A 74 -3.53 6.64 5.40
N GLN A 75 -3.00 7.17 4.30
CA GLN A 75 -3.19 6.67 2.94
C GLN A 75 -1.98 5.87 2.43
N VAL A 76 -2.26 4.94 1.52
CA VAL A 76 -1.27 4.18 0.77
C VAL A 76 -1.09 4.84 -0.60
N ILE A 77 0.15 5.06 -1.00
CA ILE A 77 0.53 5.74 -2.22
C ILE A 77 1.31 4.81 -3.14
N LEU A 78 1.12 4.99 -4.44
CA LEU A 78 1.99 4.44 -5.46
C LEU A 78 2.97 5.52 -5.89
N TYR A 79 4.25 5.18 -5.99
CA TYR A 79 5.28 6.10 -6.46
C TYR A 79 6.31 5.38 -7.33
N ASN A 80 6.94 6.14 -8.22
CA ASN A 80 8.05 5.65 -9.03
C ASN A 80 9.33 5.71 -8.20
N ALA A 81 9.91 4.55 -7.89
CA ALA A 81 11.18 4.42 -7.21
C ALA A 81 12.36 4.73 -8.15
N PRO A 82 13.55 5.06 -7.62
CA PRO A 82 14.72 5.41 -8.44
C PRO A 82 15.22 4.31 -9.38
N ASP A 83 14.94 3.05 -9.06
CA ASP A 83 15.26 1.85 -9.86
C ASP A 83 14.28 1.63 -11.03
N GLY A 84 13.21 2.41 -11.12
CA GLY A 84 12.18 2.31 -12.15
C GLY A 84 10.98 1.45 -11.75
N GLU A 85 10.98 0.83 -10.57
CA GLU A 85 9.83 0.08 -10.07
C GLU A 85 8.74 1.01 -9.52
N VAL A 86 7.49 0.52 -9.54
CA VAL A 86 6.36 1.21 -8.91
C VAL A 86 6.10 0.54 -7.55
N ILE A 87 6.36 1.28 -6.48
CA ILE A 87 6.18 0.79 -5.11
C ILE A 87 4.84 1.30 -4.57
N ILE A 88 4.10 0.41 -3.90
CA ILE A 88 2.83 0.72 -3.20
C ILE A 88 3.03 0.61 -1.69
N HIS A 89 3.24 1.73 -1.00
CA HIS A 89 3.50 1.74 0.44
C HIS A 89 2.74 2.86 1.15
N ARG A 90 2.63 2.74 2.48
CA ARG A 90 1.97 3.74 3.33
C ARG A 90 2.80 5.01 3.42
N ALA A 91 2.18 6.16 3.17
CA ALA A 91 2.82 7.45 3.38
C ALA A 91 2.85 7.76 4.88
N MET A 92 4.01 7.60 5.53
CA MET A 92 4.12 7.77 6.98
C MET A 92 4.05 9.24 7.38
N PHE A 93 4.84 10.07 6.72
CA PHE A 93 4.84 11.52 6.90
C PHE A 93 5.51 12.23 5.73
N TYR A 94 5.24 13.53 5.59
CA TYR A 94 5.97 14.40 4.66
C TYR A 94 7.08 15.12 5.43
N LEU A 95 8.32 14.90 5.00
CA LEU A 95 9.52 15.51 5.53
C LEU A 95 9.88 16.75 4.70
N SER A 96 10.17 17.84 5.39
CA SER A 96 10.74 19.06 4.81
C SER A 96 11.85 19.60 5.71
N TRP A 97 12.63 20.58 5.24
CA TRP A 97 13.72 21.16 6.03
C TRP A 97 13.62 22.68 6.14
N ASN A 98 13.82 23.20 7.35
CA ASN A 98 13.95 24.63 7.61
C ASN A 98 15.32 24.91 8.24
N ASN A 99 16.21 25.59 7.51
CA ASN A 99 17.59 25.89 7.93
C ASN A 99 18.36 24.66 8.45
N GLY A 100 18.11 23.49 7.86
CA GLY A 100 18.77 22.24 8.23
C GLY A 100 18.17 21.51 9.44
N THR A 101 17.05 21.98 9.98
CA THR A 101 16.21 21.29 10.98
C THR A 101 15.04 20.59 10.27
N PRO A 102 14.73 19.33 10.60
CA PRO A 102 13.63 18.61 9.97
C PRO A 102 12.27 19.14 10.44
N VAL A 103 11.36 19.33 9.51
CA VAL A 103 9.98 19.75 9.72
C VAL A 103 9.06 18.68 9.16
N ILE A 104 8.18 18.14 10.00
CA ILE A 104 7.27 17.06 9.63
C ILE A 104 5.84 17.55 9.63
N SER A 105 5.14 17.36 8.51
CA SER A 105 3.73 17.73 8.41
C SER A 105 2.86 16.95 9.40
N GLY A 106 2.05 17.66 10.18
CA GLY A 106 1.21 17.10 11.23
C GLY A 106 1.89 16.90 12.59
N TYR A 107 3.20 17.12 12.69
CA TYR A 107 3.91 17.04 13.97
C TYR A 107 3.74 18.31 14.80
N HIS A 108 3.28 18.15 16.04
CA HIS A 108 3.07 19.23 17.00
C HIS A 108 3.42 18.80 18.45
N ASN A 109 4.41 17.91 18.60
CA ASN A 109 4.88 17.31 19.87
C ASN A 109 3.88 16.34 20.53
N GLN A 110 3.11 15.60 19.74
CA GLN A 110 2.30 14.48 20.24
C GLN A 110 3.15 13.40 20.94
N SER A 111 2.62 12.80 22.01
CA SER A 111 3.36 11.86 22.89
C SER A 111 3.81 10.56 22.21
N TRP A 112 3.14 10.18 21.12
CA TRP A 112 3.42 8.96 20.36
C TRP A 112 4.44 9.16 19.23
N MET A 113 5.07 10.33 19.13
CA MET A 113 6.08 10.62 18.12
C MET A 113 7.21 11.46 18.69
N LYS A 114 8.45 11.13 18.31
CA LYS A 114 9.65 11.89 18.68
C LYS A 114 10.39 12.34 17.43
N VAL A 115 10.66 13.64 17.33
CA VAL A 115 11.41 14.24 16.23
C VAL A 115 12.69 14.86 16.78
N THR A 116 13.81 14.56 16.13
CA THR A 116 15.13 15.14 16.44
C THR A 116 15.82 15.49 15.13
N ASP A 117 16.97 16.18 15.20
CA ASP A 117 17.76 16.51 14.01
C ASP A 117 18.29 15.28 13.26
N ASN A 118 18.42 14.13 13.95
CA ASN A 118 19.05 12.93 13.41
C ASN A 118 18.07 11.80 13.09
N TYR A 119 16.91 11.78 13.74
CA TYR A 119 15.96 10.69 13.60
C TYR A 119 14.54 11.09 13.98
N VAL A 120 13.60 10.30 13.48
CA VAL A 120 12.19 10.28 13.88
C VAL A 120 11.86 8.92 14.47
N ILE A 121 11.09 8.89 15.56
CA ILE A 121 10.46 7.67 16.05
C ILE A 121 8.95 7.88 16.05
N ILE A 122 8.22 6.92 15.51
CA ILE A 122 6.76 6.83 15.65
C ILE A 122 6.46 5.60 16.49
N TYR A 123 5.85 5.80 17.65
CA TYR A 123 5.53 4.74 18.59
C TYR A 123 4.21 4.05 18.24
N ASN A 124 4.16 2.73 18.38
CA ASN A 124 2.97 1.89 18.17
C ASN A 124 2.29 2.23 16.82
N CYS A 125 3.03 2.04 15.71
CA CYS A 125 2.59 2.44 14.37
C CYS A 125 2.52 1.32 13.33
N SER A 126 2.83 0.09 13.74
CA SER A 126 2.54 -1.10 12.96
C SER A 126 1.28 -1.78 13.47
N TYR A 127 0.63 -2.57 12.62
CA TYR A 127 -0.55 -3.37 13.00
C TYR A 127 -0.28 -4.38 14.12
N ASN A 128 1.00 -4.74 14.35
CA ASN A 128 1.43 -5.57 15.47
C ASN A 128 2.07 -4.78 16.63
N GLY A 129 1.93 -3.46 16.62
CA GLY A 129 2.35 -2.56 17.68
C GLY A 129 3.82 -2.16 17.70
N ARG A 130 4.59 -2.49 16.65
CA ARG A 130 6.00 -2.06 16.55
C ARG A 130 6.15 -0.55 16.40
N ASN A 131 7.30 -0.06 16.90
CA ASN A 131 7.75 1.32 16.73
C ASN A 131 8.61 1.43 15.46
N LEU A 132 8.41 2.50 14.69
CA LEU A 132 9.23 2.82 13.52
C LEU A 132 10.34 3.80 13.90
N TYR A 133 11.58 3.49 13.53
CA TYR A 133 12.72 4.39 13.56
C TYR A 133 13.09 4.81 12.13
N VAL A 134 13.19 6.12 11.89
CA VAL A 134 13.65 6.69 10.62
C VAL A 134 14.92 7.50 10.86
N ASN A 135 16.03 7.09 10.23
CA ASN A 135 17.28 7.85 10.24
C ASN A 135 17.19 9.01 9.24
N LEU A 136 17.46 10.24 9.69
CA LEU A 136 17.41 11.45 8.87
C LEU A 136 18.78 11.93 8.37
N GLN A 137 19.89 11.36 8.86
CA GLN A 137 21.25 11.86 8.55
C GLN A 137 21.52 11.88 7.04
N ASN A 138 21.15 10.83 6.33
CA ASN A 138 21.31 10.72 4.88
C ASN A 138 20.20 11.43 4.08
N LEU A 139 19.18 11.96 4.76
CA LEU A 139 18.02 12.64 4.17
C LEU A 139 18.09 14.17 4.35
N ARG A 140 19.19 14.67 4.94
CA ARG A 140 19.33 16.09 5.29
C ARG A 140 19.22 16.97 4.05
N GLY A 141 18.31 17.94 4.10
CA GLY A 141 18.03 18.88 3.02
C GLY A 141 17.21 18.28 1.86
N GLN A 142 16.66 17.09 2.03
CA GLN A 142 15.81 16.44 1.04
C GLN A 142 14.36 16.39 1.52
N ASP A 143 13.46 17.00 0.74
CA ASP A 143 12.03 17.03 1.01
C ASP A 143 11.30 15.89 0.29
N GLY A 144 10.26 15.35 0.92
CA GLY A 144 9.41 14.31 0.31
C GLY A 144 8.71 13.43 1.35
N PHE A 145 7.91 12.49 0.85
CA PHE A 145 7.25 11.51 1.70
C PHE A 145 8.25 10.43 2.15
N ILE A 146 8.13 10.06 3.43
CA ILE A 146 8.72 8.84 3.96
C ILE A 146 7.66 7.75 3.88
N THR A 147 8.02 6.63 3.27
CA THR A 147 7.10 5.53 2.94
C THR A 147 7.54 4.24 3.58
N VAL A 148 6.57 3.40 3.96
CA VAL A 148 6.81 2.12 4.64
C VAL A 148 5.78 1.10 4.17
N GLY A 149 6.22 -0.11 3.84
CA GLY A 149 5.33 -1.26 3.70
C GLY A 149 4.84 -1.74 5.06
N ASP A 150 3.53 -1.91 5.23
CA ASP A 150 2.94 -2.32 6.51
C ASP A 150 3.54 -3.64 7.01
N HIS A 151 3.66 -4.63 6.12
CA HIS A 151 4.30 -5.90 6.40
C HIS A 151 5.78 -5.70 6.72
N ASN A 152 6.47 -4.89 5.90
CA ASN A 152 7.91 -4.64 6.06
C ASN A 152 8.24 -4.09 7.45
N LEU A 153 7.41 -3.20 8.02
CA LEU A 153 7.59 -2.75 9.41
C LEU A 153 7.29 -3.85 10.43
N ALA A 154 6.20 -4.57 10.23
CA ALA A 154 5.77 -5.63 11.12
C ALA A 154 6.76 -6.80 11.20
N THR A 155 7.56 -7.03 10.15
CA THR A 155 8.52 -8.15 10.05
C THR A 155 9.98 -7.71 9.94
N SER A 156 10.26 -6.40 9.94
CA SER A 156 11.64 -5.87 9.83
C SER A 156 12.60 -6.56 10.81
N PRO A 157 13.77 -7.04 10.32
CA PRO A 157 14.83 -7.58 11.17
C PRO A 157 15.74 -6.50 11.76
N PHE A 158 15.62 -5.24 11.32
CA PHE A 158 16.54 -4.15 11.64
C PHE A 158 16.13 -3.44 12.93
N PHE A 159 16.43 -4.05 14.07
CA PHE A 159 16.08 -3.54 15.40
C PHE A 159 17.14 -2.58 15.98
N ILE A 160 16.69 -1.46 16.54
CA ILE A 160 17.51 -0.47 17.24
C ILE A 160 17.21 -0.53 18.74
N ALA A 161 17.96 -1.38 19.46
CA ALA A 161 17.74 -1.70 20.87
C ALA A 161 17.61 -0.48 21.80
N LYS A 162 18.38 0.58 21.54
CA LYS A 162 18.33 1.83 22.34
C LYS A 162 16.95 2.48 22.35
N TYR A 163 16.18 2.32 21.28
CA TYR A 163 14.90 3.00 21.09
C TYR A 163 13.70 2.06 21.07
N ASP A 164 13.94 0.76 21.21
CA ASP A 164 12.93 -0.29 21.04
C ASP A 164 12.12 -0.10 19.74
N ALA A 165 12.83 0.08 18.62
CA ALA A 165 12.21 0.46 17.35
C ALA A 165 12.91 -0.21 16.15
N TYR A 166 12.20 -0.29 15.04
CA TYR A 166 12.63 -1.00 13.84
C TYR A 166 12.83 -0.04 12.67
N VAL A 167 13.83 -0.30 11.85
CA VAL A 167 14.04 0.41 10.58
C VAL A 167 13.26 -0.32 9.49
N ALA A 168 12.34 0.39 8.83
CA ALA A 168 11.55 -0.16 7.72
C ALA A 168 11.15 0.88 6.67
N ALA A 169 11.56 2.14 6.84
CA ALA A 169 11.33 3.18 5.84
C ALA A 169 12.10 2.86 4.56
N ASP A 170 11.45 2.98 3.41
CA ASP A 170 12.05 2.69 2.11
C ASP A 170 13.34 3.49 1.89
N GLN A 171 13.35 4.73 2.37
CA GLN A 171 14.51 5.63 2.31
C GLN A 171 15.71 5.14 3.14
N ASN A 172 15.47 4.35 4.20
CA ASN A 172 16.54 3.79 5.02
C ASN A 172 16.93 2.36 4.61
N ILE A 173 15.98 1.58 4.09
CA ILE A 173 16.22 0.20 3.64
C ILE A 173 16.93 0.19 2.28
N PHE A 174 16.42 0.97 1.32
CA PHE A 174 16.94 1.00 -0.05
C PHE A 174 17.90 2.16 -0.31
N GLY A 175 18.03 3.10 0.63
CA GLY A 175 18.83 4.32 0.44
C GLY A 175 18.21 5.31 -0.56
N TYR A 176 16.92 5.18 -0.84
CA TYR A 176 16.20 6.08 -1.74
C TYR A 176 16.05 7.47 -1.14
N PRO A 177 16.00 8.54 -1.97
CA PRO A 177 15.60 9.85 -1.49
C PRO A 177 14.13 9.81 -1.01
N PRO A 178 13.70 10.75 -0.14
CA PRO A 178 12.30 10.95 0.16
C PRO A 178 11.47 11.08 -1.13
N VAL A 179 10.28 10.48 -1.14
CA VAL A 179 9.44 10.45 -2.35
C VAL A 179 8.95 11.86 -2.65
N LYS A 180 9.49 12.48 -3.71
CA LYS A 180 9.07 13.81 -4.11
C LYS A 180 7.62 13.81 -4.62
N PRO A 181 6.87 14.92 -4.48
CA PRO A 181 5.50 15.00 -4.97
C PRO A 181 5.33 14.63 -6.44
N ASP A 182 6.28 14.98 -7.31
CA ASP A 182 6.26 14.64 -8.74
C ASP A 182 6.48 13.15 -9.03
N LYS A 183 6.96 12.38 -8.05
CA LYS A 183 7.14 10.91 -8.14
C LYS A 183 5.92 10.13 -7.66
N VAL A 184 4.97 10.78 -6.99
CA VAL A 184 3.72 10.14 -6.60
C VAL A 184 2.86 9.90 -7.85
N VAL A 185 2.56 8.63 -8.12
CA VAL A 185 1.72 8.20 -9.23
C VAL A 185 0.25 8.37 -8.87
N ALA A 186 -0.16 7.83 -7.72
CA ALA A 186 -1.55 7.84 -7.27
C ALA A 186 -1.67 7.51 -5.78
N VAL A 187 -2.84 7.78 -5.22
CA VAL A 187 -3.31 7.20 -3.94
C VAL A 187 -4.17 5.98 -4.24
N ALA A 188 -3.98 4.91 -3.47
CA ALA A 188 -4.86 3.75 -3.45
C ALA A 188 -6.19 4.12 -2.75
N TYR A 189 -7.33 3.89 -3.41
CA TYR A 189 -8.65 4.26 -2.87
C TYR A 189 -9.67 3.12 -2.81
N GLY A 190 -9.36 1.96 -3.36
CA GLY A 190 -10.22 0.78 -3.34
C GLY A 190 -9.43 -0.47 -3.67
N GLN A 191 -10.01 -1.64 -3.38
CA GLN A 191 -9.42 -2.93 -3.72
C GLN A 191 -10.47 -3.88 -4.31
N ILE A 192 -10.05 -4.69 -5.29
CA ILE A 192 -10.79 -5.85 -5.79
C ILE A 192 -10.01 -7.08 -5.30
N PRO A 193 -10.54 -7.82 -4.32
CA PRO A 193 -9.88 -8.98 -3.73
C PRO A 193 -9.47 -10.05 -4.74
N TRP A 194 -8.26 -10.61 -4.59
CA TRP A 194 -7.69 -11.83 -5.21
C TRP A 194 -7.78 -12.00 -6.74
N LEU A 195 -8.49 -11.15 -7.49
CA LEU A 195 -8.63 -11.26 -8.94
C LEU A 195 -7.34 -10.94 -9.69
N GLY A 196 -6.42 -10.20 -9.06
CA GLY A 196 -5.08 -9.94 -9.59
C GLY A 196 -4.26 -11.21 -9.76
N LEU A 197 -4.53 -12.26 -8.98
CA LEU A 197 -3.89 -13.57 -9.11
C LEU A 197 -4.02 -14.17 -10.51
N ILE A 198 -5.07 -13.82 -11.29
CA ILE A 198 -5.19 -14.27 -12.68
C ILE A 198 -4.02 -13.74 -13.52
N LYS A 199 -3.74 -12.43 -13.46
CA LYS A 199 -2.60 -11.80 -14.15
C LYS A 199 -1.29 -12.38 -13.62
N LEU A 200 -1.14 -12.46 -12.31
CA LEU A 200 0.12 -12.87 -11.68
C LEU A 200 0.48 -14.33 -12.02
N ASN A 201 -0.50 -15.23 -12.10
CA ASN A 201 -0.23 -16.61 -12.52
C ASN A 201 0.14 -16.72 -14.00
N ILE A 202 -0.36 -15.84 -14.86
CA ILE A 202 0.12 -15.74 -16.24
C ILE A 202 1.59 -15.29 -16.24
N MET A 203 1.94 -14.24 -15.50
CA MET A 203 3.33 -13.78 -15.35
C MET A 203 4.24 -14.88 -14.77
N ARG A 204 3.74 -15.67 -13.82
CA ARG A 204 4.47 -16.83 -13.26
C ARG A 204 4.87 -17.84 -14.33
N ILE A 205 3.97 -18.14 -15.27
CA ILE A 205 4.24 -19.09 -16.36
C ILE A 205 5.39 -18.57 -17.25
N TYR A 206 5.50 -17.25 -17.41
CA TYR A 206 6.59 -16.61 -18.15
C TYR A 206 7.84 -16.32 -17.32
N GLY A 207 7.84 -16.68 -16.02
CA GLY A 207 8.98 -16.41 -15.12
C GLY A 207 9.13 -14.94 -14.71
N GLU A 208 8.10 -14.12 -14.92
CA GLU A 208 8.11 -12.66 -14.70
C GLU A 208 7.61 -12.25 -13.30
N TRP A 209 7.20 -13.20 -12.46
CA TRP A 209 6.71 -12.92 -11.10
C TRP A 209 7.48 -13.77 -10.07
N PRO A 210 8.53 -13.21 -9.44
CA PRO A 210 9.37 -13.94 -8.48
C PRO A 210 8.70 -14.15 -7.12
N TYR A 211 7.70 -13.32 -6.79
CA TYR A 211 7.02 -13.30 -5.48
C TYR A 211 5.84 -14.27 -5.36
N TYR A 212 5.75 -15.29 -6.22
CA TYR A 212 4.61 -16.21 -6.27
C TYR A 212 4.38 -17.02 -4.97
N ASN A 213 5.38 -17.09 -4.08
CA ASN A 213 5.30 -17.75 -2.77
C ASN A 213 4.73 -16.84 -1.67
N GLU A 214 4.50 -15.56 -1.95
CA GLU A 214 4.04 -14.55 -0.98
C GLU A 214 2.49 -14.44 -0.94
N VAL A 215 1.80 -15.23 -1.77
CA VAL A 215 0.33 -15.26 -1.79
C VAL A 215 -0.20 -15.77 -0.45
N PRO A 216 -1.09 -15.02 0.22
CA PRO A 216 -1.60 -15.44 1.51
C PRO A 216 -2.57 -16.62 1.37
N ARG A 217 -2.66 -17.41 2.43
CA ARG A 217 -3.58 -18.55 2.52
C ARG A 217 -5.02 -18.11 2.22
N TYR A 218 -5.78 -19.02 1.62
CA TYR A 218 -7.16 -18.84 1.16
C TYR A 218 -7.37 -17.91 -0.04
N ALA A 219 -6.38 -17.11 -0.48
CA ALA A 219 -6.57 -16.23 -1.63
C ALA A 219 -6.95 -17.00 -2.92
N TYR A 220 -6.31 -18.14 -3.18
CA TYR A 220 -6.68 -19.01 -4.30
C TYR A 220 -8.05 -19.68 -4.12
N ASP A 221 -8.41 -20.07 -2.90
CA ASP A 221 -9.71 -20.67 -2.60
C ASP A 221 -10.84 -19.66 -2.88
N TYR A 222 -10.66 -18.41 -2.46
CA TYR A 222 -11.60 -17.32 -2.72
C TYR A 222 -11.67 -16.95 -4.21
N LEU A 223 -10.55 -16.96 -4.92
CA LEU A 223 -10.54 -16.80 -6.37
C LEU A 223 -11.36 -17.92 -7.03
N PHE A 224 -11.09 -19.18 -6.69
CA PHE A 224 -11.79 -20.32 -7.25
C PHE A 224 -13.29 -20.25 -6.98
N ALA A 225 -13.69 -19.94 -5.74
CA ALA A 225 -15.08 -19.75 -5.36
C ALA A 225 -15.74 -18.62 -6.17
N THR A 226 -15.04 -17.50 -6.36
CA THR A 226 -15.53 -16.36 -7.16
C THR A 226 -15.76 -16.76 -8.62
N LEU A 227 -14.80 -17.43 -9.25
CA LEU A 227 -14.93 -17.90 -10.63
C LEU A 227 -16.04 -18.95 -10.75
N PHE A 228 -16.18 -19.85 -9.78
CA PHE A 228 -17.27 -20.82 -9.73
C PHE A 228 -18.63 -20.12 -9.67
N VAL A 229 -18.80 -19.12 -8.81
CA VAL A 229 -20.03 -18.32 -8.72
C VAL A 229 -20.35 -17.61 -10.05
N ILE A 230 -19.34 -17.02 -10.70
CA ILE A 230 -19.53 -16.26 -11.94
C ILE A 230 -19.89 -17.18 -13.12
N PHE A 231 -19.26 -18.35 -13.26
CA PHE A 231 -19.43 -19.19 -14.43
C PHE A 231 -20.44 -20.33 -14.24
N VAL A 232 -20.48 -20.95 -13.06
CA VAL A 232 -21.24 -22.19 -12.83
C VAL A 232 -22.67 -21.89 -12.38
N ILE A 233 -22.89 -20.89 -11.50
CA ILE A 233 -24.24 -20.59 -11.01
C ILE A 233 -25.19 -20.11 -12.11
N PRO A 234 -24.81 -19.19 -13.02
CA PRO A 234 -25.68 -18.80 -14.13
C PRO A 234 -25.98 -19.97 -15.06
N TYR A 235 -25.01 -20.86 -15.28
CA TYR A 235 -25.19 -22.05 -16.10
C TYR A 235 -26.21 -23.02 -15.49
N ILE A 236 -26.08 -23.33 -14.19
CA ILE A 236 -27.05 -24.16 -13.46
C ILE A 236 -28.44 -23.51 -13.47
N SER A 237 -28.51 -22.21 -13.22
CA SER A 237 -29.77 -21.46 -13.19
C SER A 237 -30.48 -21.50 -14.55
N TYR A 238 -29.73 -21.30 -15.64
CA TYR A 238 -30.24 -21.42 -17.01
C TYR A 238 -30.76 -22.83 -17.30
N TYR A 239 -30.01 -23.86 -16.91
CA TYR A 239 -30.42 -25.25 -17.15
C TYR A 239 -31.65 -25.65 -16.33
N SER A 240 -31.70 -25.28 -15.05
CA SER A 240 -32.85 -25.50 -14.17
C SER A 240 -34.11 -24.80 -14.70
N TYR A 241 -33.99 -23.54 -15.15
CA TYR A 241 -35.09 -22.82 -15.79
C TYR A 241 -35.61 -23.56 -17.04
N LYS A 242 -34.70 -24.06 -17.89
CA LYS A 242 -35.07 -24.85 -19.08
C LYS A 242 -35.77 -26.16 -18.72
N LYS A 243 -35.40 -26.80 -17.60
CA LYS A 243 -36.02 -28.04 -17.11
C LYS A 243 -37.44 -27.81 -16.56
N ILE A 244 -37.68 -26.70 -15.86
CA ILE A 244 -39.01 -26.35 -15.31
C ILE A 244 -40.03 -25.99 -16.41
N LYS A 245 -39.54 -25.45 -17.54
CA LYS A 245 -40.40 -25.04 -18.67
C LYS A 245 -40.75 -26.19 -19.64
N ARG A 246 -40.22 -27.39 -19.41
CA ARG A 246 -40.60 -28.63 -20.12
C ARG A 246 -41.58 -29.41 -19.27
#